data_AF-A0AAN7IK93-F1
#
_entry.id   AF-A0AAN7IK93-F1
#
_cell.length_a   1.000
_cell.length_b   1.000
_cell.length_c   1.000
_cell.angle_alpha   90.00
_cell.angle_beta   90.00
_cell.angle_gamma   90.00
#
_symmetry.space_group_name_H-M   'P 1'
#
loop_
_entity.id
_entity.type
_entity.pdbx_description
1 polymer ?
#
loop_
_entity_poly.entity_id
_entity_poly.type
_entity_poly.pdbx_seq_one_letter_code
_entity_poly.pdbx_strand_id
1 'polypeptide(L)'
;MEGNRGRSLRCDLLRKIREFTRAIVRDLSIGRSPIVLIDRFRVHCTNPHANCCCSSVLPNGKEILTLQRENHVHRLDVLLRVLLIVQQLLQENRHGSKRDIYYMHPSVFSEQSVVDRAINDICILMQCSRHNLNVVSVGNGLVMGWIRFLEGGRKFDCINHPNTAYPIPVQVEEVQDIISVADYILVVEKESGKQLYW
;
A
#
# COMPACT_ATOMS: atom_id res chain seq x y z
N MET A 1 3.93 -21.63 12.32
CA MET A 1 2.45 -21.75 12.26
C MET A 1 1.82 -20.48 11.62
N GLU A 2 2.60 -19.56 11.04
CA GLU A 2 2.13 -18.29 10.45
C GLU A 2 1.44 -18.40 9.09
N GLY A 3 1.60 -19.49 8.32
CA GLY A 3 0.96 -19.63 7.00
C GLY A 3 -0.58 -19.53 7.04
N ASN A 4 -1.18 -19.72 8.23
CA ASN A 4 -2.63 -19.63 8.42
C ASN A 4 -3.13 -18.17 8.59
N ARG A 5 -2.29 -17.25 9.11
CA ARG A 5 -2.68 -15.85 9.35
C ARG A 5 -2.76 -15.06 8.04
N GLY A 6 -1.77 -15.18 7.16
CA GLY A 6 -1.78 -14.53 5.84
C GLY A 6 -2.90 -15.05 4.95
N ARG A 7 -3.19 -16.35 5.01
CA ARG A 7 -4.32 -16.97 4.28
C ARG A 7 -5.68 -16.49 4.79
N SER A 8 -5.86 -16.41 6.11
CA SER A 8 -7.09 -15.90 6.73
C SER A 8 -7.36 -14.45 6.33
N LEU A 9 -6.34 -13.58 6.41
CA LEU A 9 -6.46 -12.17 6.06
C LEU A 9 -6.83 -11.97 4.59
N ARG A 10 -6.24 -12.74 3.68
CA ARG A 10 -6.55 -12.68 2.24
C ARG A 10 -7.99 -13.08 1.95
N CYS A 11 -8.48 -14.15 2.58
CA CYS A 11 -9.87 -14.57 2.46
C CYS A 11 -10.83 -13.49 2.98
N ASP A 12 -10.48 -12.84 4.09
CA ASP A 12 -11.26 -11.72 4.63
C ASP A 12 -11.28 -10.50 3.70
N LEU A 13 -10.13 -10.15 3.10
CA LEU A 13 -10.06 -9.06 2.14
C LEU A 13 -10.90 -9.34 0.89
N LEU A 14 -10.78 -10.53 0.30
CA LEU A 14 -11.60 -10.92 -0.84
C LEU A 14 -13.10 -10.88 -0.51
N ARG A 15 -13.48 -11.25 0.72
CA ARG A 15 -14.85 -11.12 1.21
C ARG A 15 -15.28 -9.65 1.30
N LYS A 16 -14.47 -8.77 1.89
CA LYS A 16 -14.75 -7.32 1.98
C LYS A 16 -14.90 -6.68 0.60
N ILE A 17 -14.00 -7.01 -0.34
CA ILE A 17 -14.06 -6.52 -1.74
C ILE A 17 -15.38 -6.96 -2.40
N ARG A 18 -15.77 -8.22 -2.22
CA ARG A 18 -17.03 -8.76 -2.76
C ARG A 18 -18.26 -8.11 -2.15
N GLU A 19 -18.26 -7.86 -0.84
CA GLU A 19 -19.35 -7.18 -0.14
C GLU A 19 -19.48 -5.72 -0.61
N PHE A 20 -18.36 -5.00 -0.74
CA PHE A 20 -18.31 -3.64 -1.25
C PHE A 20 -18.85 -3.52 -2.68
N THR A 21 -18.32 -4.33 -3.60
CA THR A 21 -18.77 -4.35 -5.00
C THR A 21 -20.24 -4.75 -5.12
N ARG A 22 -20.69 -5.75 -4.35
CA ARG A 22 -22.09 -6.15 -4.30
C ARG A 22 -22.98 -5.00 -3.85
N ALA A 23 -22.59 -4.22 -2.84
CA ALA A 23 -23.37 -3.08 -2.36
C ALA A 23 -23.59 -2.04 -3.47
N ILE A 24 -22.53 -1.70 -4.21
CA ILE A 24 -22.60 -0.78 -5.36
C ILE A 24 -23.55 -1.30 -6.44
N VAL A 25 -23.39 -2.57 -6.84
CA VAL A 25 -24.25 -3.19 -7.86
C VAL A 25 -25.71 -3.23 -7.40
N ARG A 26 -25.95 -3.47 -6.10
CA ARG A 26 -27.30 -3.50 -5.54
C ARG A 26 -27.97 -2.14 -5.65
N ASP A 27 -27.29 -1.07 -5.23
CA ASP A 27 -27.80 0.30 -5.34
C ASP A 27 -28.16 0.63 -6.80
N LEU A 28 -27.26 0.31 -7.74
CA LEU A 28 -27.50 0.53 -9.17
C LEU A 28 -28.69 -0.27 -9.71
N SER A 29 -28.85 -1.53 -9.29
CA SER A 29 -29.94 -2.40 -9.76
C SER A 29 -31.34 -1.91 -9.37
N ILE A 30 -31.45 -1.14 -8.29
CA ILE A 30 -32.71 -0.55 -7.81
C ILE A 30 -32.87 0.91 -8.24
N GLY A 31 -32.00 1.41 -9.12
CA GLY A 31 -32.02 2.80 -9.60
C GLY A 31 -31.54 3.84 -8.58
N ARG A 32 -30.87 3.40 -7.50
CA ARG A 32 -30.28 4.30 -6.50
C ARG A 32 -28.85 4.64 -6.89
N SER A 33 -28.47 5.91 -6.75
CA SER A 33 -27.07 6.31 -6.95
C SER A 33 -26.22 5.81 -5.77
N PRO A 34 -25.16 5.00 -6.00
CA PRO A 34 -24.29 4.52 -4.95
C PRO A 34 -23.50 5.68 -4.33
N ILE A 35 -23.30 5.60 -3.02
CA ILE A 35 -22.53 6.57 -2.25
C ILE A 35 -21.36 5.83 -1.60
N VAL A 36 -20.14 6.24 -1.92
CA VAL A 36 -18.92 5.69 -1.31
C VAL A 36 -18.34 6.72 -0.36
N LEU A 37 -18.17 6.31 0.90
CA LEU A 37 -17.59 7.14 1.96
C LEU A 37 -16.15 6.70 2.20
N ILE A 38 -15.20 7.62 2.06
CA ILE A 38 -13.78 7.37 2.28
C ILE A 38 -13.32 8.26 3.43
N ASP A 39 -12.82 7.65 4.50
CA ASP A 39 -12.29 8.39 5.64
C ASP A 39 -11.02 9.15 5.25
N ARG A 40 -10.91 10.42 5.67
CA ARG A 40 -9.75 11.26 5.39
C ARG A 40 -8.84 11.33 6.61
N PHE A 41 -7.55 11.11 6.38
CA PHE A 41 -6.51 11.19 7.41
C PHE A 41 -5.59 12.37 7.12
N ARG A 42 -5.19 13.10 8.16
CA ARG A 42 -4.23 14.19 8.05
C ARG A 42 -2.86 13.70 8.51
N VAL A 43 -2.02 13.36 7.53
CA VAL A 43 -0.74 12.69 7.78
C VAL A 43 0.38 13.68 8.08
N HIS A 44 0.26 14.95 7.66
CA HIS A 44 1.31 15.95 7.85
C HIS A 44 0.73 17.27 8.33
N CYS A 45 1.50 17.94 9.19
CA CYS A 45 1.15 19.24 9.70
C CYS A 45 1.98 20.32 8.99
N THR A 46 1.30 21.25 8.33
CA THR A 46 1.95 22.38 7.64
C THR A 46 2.14 23.60 8.54
N ASN A 47 1.55 23.63 9.73
CA ASN A 47 1.61 24.78 10.63
C ASN A 47 2.32 24.40 11.94
N PRO A 48 3.54 24.92 12.20
CA PRO A 48 4.28 24.65 13.42
C PRO A 48 3.70 25.34 14.67
N HIS A 49 2.75 26.28 14.53
CA HIS A 49 2.17 27.06 15.64
C HIS A 49 0.78 26.57 16.09
N ALA A 50 0.19 25.60 15.40
CA ALA A 50 -1.11 25.05 15.78
C ALA A 50 -0.95 23.76 16.59
N ASN A 51 -1.80 23.56 17.60
CA ASN A 51 -1.89 22.30 18.33
C ASN A 51 -2.38 21.23 17.36
N CYS A 52 -1.45 20.49 16.76
CA CYS A 52 -1.75 19.68 15.59
C CYS A 52 -2.08 18.24 15.96
N CYS A 53 -3.33 17.85 15.76
CA CYS A 53 -3.75 16.46 15.82
C CYS A 53 -3.47 15.75 14.49
N CYS A 54 -2.19 15.51 14.20
CA CYS A 54 -1.78 14.60 13.14
C CYS A 54 -1.87 13.18 13.68
N SER A 55 -2.98 12.51 13.37
CA SER A 55 -3.20 11.11 13.73
C SER A 55 -3.48 10.32 12.47
N SER A 56 -2.68 9.29 12.21
CA SER A 56 -3.01 8.23 11.27
C SER A 56 -4.07 7.27 11.84
N VAL A 57 -4.46 7.46 13.10
CA VAL A 57 -5.34 6.56 13.85
C VAL A 57 -6.80 7.02 13.82
N LEU A 58 -7.05 8.34 13.80
CA LEU A 58 -8.39 8.91 13.79
C LEU A 58 -8.65 9.71 12.50
N PRO A 59 -9.80 9.51 11.84
CA PRO A 59 -10.14 10.26 10.65
C PRO A 59 -10.59 11.68 11.00
N ASN A 60 -10.17 12.65 10.19
CA ASN A 60 -10.50 14.07 10.35
C ASN A 60 -11.68 14.51 9.48
N GLY A 61 -12.43 13.55 8.94
CA GLY A 61 -13.59 13.78 8.10
C GLY A 61 -13.82 12.63 7.12
N LYS A 62 -14.88 12.75 6.32
CA LYS A 62 -15.20 11.79 5.26
C LYS A 62 -15.32 12.49 3.92
N GLU A 63 -14.80 11.86 2.90
CA GLU A 63 -15.05 12.20 1.52
C GLU A 63 -16.20 11.37 0.96
N ILE A 64 -17.06 12.00 0.17
CA ILE A 64 -18.22 11.35 -0.43
C ILE A 64 -18.02 11.31 -1.95
N LEU A 65 -17.95 10.11 -2.50
CA LEU A 65 -17.99 9.88 -3.95
C LEU A 65 -19.41 9.48 -4.36
N THR A 66 -19.88 10.07 -5.46
CA THR A 66 -21.26 9.96 -5.95
C THR A 66 -21.25 9.94 -7.47
N LEU A 67 -22.22 9.30 -8.13
CA LEU A 67 -22.32 9.34 -9.59
C LEU A 67 -22.90 10.64 -10.18
N GLN A 68 -23.24 11.62 -9.33
CA GLN A 68 -23.87 12.87 -9.76
C GLN A 68 -22.88 13.92 -10.31
N ARG A 69 -21.58 13.75 -10.07
CA ARG A 69 -20.54 14.70 -10.48
C ARG A 69 -19.52 14.01 -11.36
N GLU A 70 -19.18 14.59 -12.50
CA GLU A 70 -18.25 14.01 -13.48
C GLU A 70 -16.89 13.64 -12.86
N ASN A 71 -16.30 14.53 -12.07
CA ASN A 71 -15.03 14.25 -11.37
C ASN A 71 -15.13 13.07 -10.39
N HIS A 72 -16.29 12.88 -9.74
CA HIS A 72 -16.51 11.75 -8.84
C HIS A 72 -16.70 10.45 -9.63
N VAL A 73 -17.35 10.51 -10.79
CA VAL A 73 -17.53 9.36 -11.69
C VAL A 73 -16.19 8.85 -12.17
N HIS A 74 -15.31 9.75 -12.68
CA HIS A 74 -13.95 9.36 -13.10
C HIS A 74 -13.16 8.73 -11.95
N ARG A 75 -13.18 9.36 -10.77
CA ARG A 75 -12.48 8.81 -9.60
C ARG A 75 -13.03 7.45 -9.17
N LEU A 76 -14.35 7.23 -9.25
CA LEU A 76 -14.97 5.95 -8.93
C LEU A 76 -14.63 4.89 -9.98
N ASP A 77 -14.59 5.24 -11.27
CA ASP A 77 -14.16 4.35 -12.35
C ASP A 77 -12.72 3.87 -12.12
N VAL A 78 -11.79 4.80 -11.83
CA VAL A 78 -10.41 4.46 -11.47
C VAL A 78 -10.37 3.55 -10.24
N LEU A 79 -11.08 3.90 -9.16
CA LEU A 79 -11.12 3.12 -7.92
C LEU A 79 -11.57 1.68 -8.18
N LEU A 80 -12.65 1.48 -8.94
CA LEU A 80 -13.21 0.17 -9.24
C LEU A 80 -12.27 -0.65 -10.15
N ARG A 81 -11.61 -0.02 -11.13
CA ARG A 81 -10.61 -0.70 -11.97
C ARG A 81 -9.40 -1.17 -11.18
N VAL A 82 -8.85 -0.31 -10.32
CA VAL A 82 -7.73 -0.69 -9.45
C VAL A 82 -8.17 -1.77 -8.46
N LEU A 83 -9.39 -1.68 -7.91
CA LEU A 83 -9.94 -2.69 -7.01
C LEU A 83 -10.08 -4.06 -7.70
N LEU A 84 -10.49 -4.09 -8.97
CA LEU A 84 -10.54 -5.30 -9.77
C LEU A 84 -9.15 -5.92 -9.98
N ILE A 85 -8.15 -5.11 -10.29
CA ILE A 85 -6.75 -5.57 -10.43
C ILE A 85 -6.25 -6.15 -9.10
N VAL A 86 -6.49 -5.44 -7.98
CA VAL A 86 -6.14 -5.91 -6.64
C VAL A 86 -6.84 -7.23 -6.30
N GLN A 87 -8.13 -7.36 -6.65
CA GLN A 87 -8.86 -8.61 -6.47
C GLN A 87 -8.19 -9.77 -7.23
N GLN A 88 -7.77 -9.56 -8.47
CA GLN A 88 -7.07 -10.57 -9.27
C GLN A 88 -5.72 -10.94 -8.65
N LEU A 89 -4.91 -9.95 -8.24
CA LEU A 89 -3.64 -10.16 -7.55
C LEU A 89 -3.82 -11.03 -6.28
N LEU A 90 -4.87 -10.78 -5.51
CA LEU A 90 -5.19 -11.55 -4.31
C LEU A 90 -5.67 -12.97 -4.65
N GLN A 91 -6.49 -13.14 -5.68
CA GLN A 91 -7.00 -14.45 -6.11
C GLN A 91 -5.89 -15.36 -6.67
N GLU A 92 -5.00 -14.80 -7.49
CA GLU A 92 -3.87 -15.51 -8.10
C GLU A 92 -2.67 -15.63 -7.15
N ASN A 93 -2.73 -14.98 -5.98
CA ASN A 93 -1.60 -14.86 -5.06
C ASN A 93 -0.34 -14.30 -5.75
N ARG A 94 -0.53 -13.32 -6.63
CA ARG A 94 0.53 -12.62 -7.35
C ARG A 94 0.72 -11.23 -6.78
N HIS A 95 1.95 -10.72 -6.88
CA HIS A 95 2.28 -9.36 -6.50
C HIS A 95 2.42 -8.48 -7.74
N GLY A 96 2.05 -7.21 -7.61
CA GLY A 96 2.23 -6.20 -8.64
C GLY A 96 2.75 -4.90 -8.05
N SER A 97 3.57 -4.17 -8.79
CA SER A 97 3.99 -2.82 -8.42
C SER A 97 2.96 -1.78 -8.82
N LYS A 98 3.04 -0.57 -8.23
CA LYS A 98 2.20 0.56 -8.66
C LYS A 98 2.33 0.86 -10.16
N ARG A 99 3.53 0.68 -10.71
CA ARG A 99 3.81 0.88 -12.14
C ARG A 99 3.16 -0.21 -12.99
N ASP A 100 3.21 -1.46 -12.54
CA ASP A 100 2.54 -2.56 -13.26
C ASP A 100 1.04 -2.29 -13.36
N ILE A 101 0.41 -1.84 -12.26
CA ILE A 101 -1.01 -1.45 -12.26
C ILE A 101 -1.25 -0.28 -13.22
N TYR A 102 -0.43 0.77 -13.16
CA TYR A 102 -0.55 1.92 -14.06
C TYR A 102 -0.50 1.54 -15.54
N TYR A 103 0.41 0.63 -15.92
CA TYR A 103 0.56 0.21 -17.31
C TYR A 103 -0.57 -0.68 -17.83
N MET A 104 -1.45 -1.19 -16.96
CA MET A 104 -2.61 -1.94 -17.42
C MET A 104 -3.55 -1.06 -18.24
N HIS A 105 -3.85 0.17 -17.79
CA HIS A 105 -4.82 1.07 -18.44
C HIS A 105 -4.33 2.54 -18.49
N PRO A 106 -3.27 2.86 -19.26
CA PRO A 106 -2.65 4.18 -19.23
C PRO A 106 -3.59 5.33 -19.61
N SER A 107 -4.51 5.09 -20.55
CA SER A 107 -5.48 6.09 -21.02
C SER A 107 -6.49 6.50 -19.95
N VAL A 108 -6.86 5.58 -19.05
CA VAL A 108 -7.83 5.83 -17.98
C VAL A 108 -7.15 6.51 -16.78
N PHE A 109 -5.94 6.05 -16.44
CA PHE A 109 -5.23 6.53 -15.24
C PHE A 109 -4.55 7.88 -15.47
N SER A 110 -4.05 8.12 -16.68
CA SER A 110 -3.31 9.32 -17.10
C SER A 110 -1.98 9.55 -16.35
N GLU A 111 -1.99 9.52 -15.02
CA GLU A 111 -0.83 9.72 -14.15
C GLU A 111 -0.70 8.59 -13.11
N GLN A 112 0.54 8.28 -12.68
CA GLN A 112 0.78 7.32 -11.59
C GLN A 112 0.20 7.81 -10.24
N SER A 113 0.08 9.13 -10.06
CA SER A 113 -0.51 9.76 -8.86
C SER A 113 -1.97 9.34 -8.66
N VAL A 114 -2.71 9.13 -9.74
CA VAL A 114 -4.12 8.71 -9.76
C VAL A 114 -4.26 7.27 -9.27
N VAL A 115 -3.37 6.39 -9.74
CA VAL A 115 -3.30 4.99 -9.27
C VAL A 115 -2.91 4.94 -7.80
N ASP A 116 -1.94 5.74 -7.37
CA ASP A 116 -1.51 5.78 -5.97
C ASP A 116 -2.64 6.20 -5.03
N ARG A 117 -3.37 7.26 -5.40
CA ARG A 117 -4.55 7.69 -4.65
C ARG A 117 -5.61 6.59 -4.57
N ALA A 118 -5.90 5.90 -5.68
CA ALA A 118 -6.88 4.81 -5.69
C ALA A 118 -6.44 3.64 -4.81
N ILE A 119 -5.17 3.24 -4.83
CA ILE A 119 -4.62 2.22 -3.93
C ILE A 119 -4.79 2.65 -2.47
N ASN A 120 -4.48 3.91 -2.15
CA ASN A 120 -4.63 4.44 -0.79
C ASN A 120 -6.10 4.45 -0.33
N ASP A 121 -7.02 4.88 -1.21
CA ASP A 121 -8.45 4.85 -0.94
C ASP A 121 -8.96 3.42 -0.69
N ILE A 122 -8.46 2.42 -1.45
CA ILE A 122 -8.77 0.99 -1.21
C ILE A 122 -8.21 0.51 0.13
N CYS A 123 -6.98 0.88 0.48
CA CYS A 123 -6.40 0.56 1.79
C CYS A 123 -7.29 1.06 2.93
N ILE A 124 -7.81 2.29 2.81
CA ILE A 124 -8.73 2.90 3.78
C ILE A 124 -10.06 2.13 3.83
N LEU A 125 -10.69 1.91 2.67
CA LEU A 125 -11.97 1.20 2.57
C LEU A 125 -11.91 -0.23 3.12
N MET A 126 -10.81 -0.92 2.88
CA MET A 126 -10.61 -2.31 3.32
C MET A 126 -9.98 -2.41 4.71
N GLN A 127 -9.54 -1.28 5.29
CA GLN A 127 -8.82 -1.17 6.56
C GLN A 127 -7.60 -2.08 6.60
N CYS A 128 -6.72 -1.94 5.61
CA CYS A 128 -5.52 -2.76 5.49
C CYS A 128 -4.34 -1.94 4.98
N SER A 129 -3.14 -2.49 5.09
CA SER A 129 -1.96 -1.90 4.48
C SER A 129 -1.88 -2.26 3.00
N ARG A 130 -1.11 -1.49 2.25
CA ARG A 130 -0.84 -1.74 0.83
C ARG A 130 -0.25 -3.14 0.58
N HIS A 131 0.58 -3.65 1.49
CA HIS A 131 1.20 -4.97 1.38
C HIS A 131 0.15 -6.08 1.36
N ASN A 132 -0.89 -5.93 2.18
CA ASN A 132 -2.01 -6.87 2.27
C ASN A 132 -2.84 -6.92 0.96
N LEU A 133 -2.72 -5.92 0.09
CA LEU A 133 -3.35 -5.88 -1.24
C LEU A 133 -2.51 -6.57 -2.33
N ASN A 134 -1.39 -7.20 -1.95
CA ASN A 134 -0.35 -7.70 -2.85
C ASN A 134 0.27 -6.62 -3.74
N VAL A 135 0.19 -5.35 -3.33
CA VAL A 135 0.82 -4.24 -4.05
C VAL A 135 2.14 -3.90 -3.39
N VAL A 136 3.23 -4.14 -4.10
CA VAL A 136 4.60 -4.00 -3.57
C VAL A 136 5.33 -2.80 -4.18
N SER A 137 6.33 -2.29 -3.46
CA SER A 137 7.28 -1.35 -4.07
C SER A 137 8.29 -2.13 -4.91
N VAL A 138 8.79 -1.53 -5.98
CA VAL A 138 9.98 -2.06 -6.65
C VAL A 138 11.15 -1.82 -5.71
N GLY A 139 11.74 -2.90 -5.19
CA GLY A 139 12.79 -2.86 -4.18
C GLY A 139 14.14 -2.52 -4.79
N ASN A 140 14.53 -1.25 -4.71
CA ASN A 140 15.90 -0.81 -5.01
C ASN A 140 16.64 -0.31 -3.76
N GLY A 141 16.04 -0.47 -2.58
CA GLY A 141 16.63 -0.06 -1.32
C GLY A 141 17.74 -1.01 -0.90
N LEU A 142 18.75 -0.47 -0.22
CA LEU A 142 19.84 -1.22 0.38
C LEU A 142 19.88 -0.99 1.89
N VAL A 143 20.28 -2.01 2.64
CA VAL A 143 20.51 -1.96 4.08
C VAL A 143 21.92 -2.47 4.39
N MET A 144 22.60 -1.81 5.32
CA MET A 144 23.93 -2.19 5.83
C MET A 144 24.06 -1.80 7.31
N GLY A 145 25.14 -2.21 7.96
CA GLY A 145 25.44 -1.91 9.36
C GLY A 145 25.05 -3.04 10.33
N TRP A 146 24.84 -2.69 11.60
CA TRP A 146 24.66 -3.67 12.68
C TRP A 146 23.24 -4.22 12.81
N ILE A 147 22.77 -4.86 11.73
CA ILE A 147 21.44 -5.48 11.67
C ILE A 147 21.50 -6.90 11.10
N ARG A 148 20.62 -7.76 11.60
CA ARG A 148 20.39 -9.12 11.10
C ARG A 148 18.89 -9.38 11.03
N PHE A 149 18.46 -10.11 10.02
CA PHE A 149 17.07 -10.54 9.88
C PHE A 149 16.97 -11.85 9.07
N LEU A 150 15.82 -12.48 9.10
CA LEU A 150 15.45 -13.60 8.23
C LEU A 150 14.46 -13.09 7.18
N GLU A 151 14.55 -13.56 5.94
CA GLU A 151 13.54 -13.37 4.89
C GLU A 151 13.25 -14.74 4.28
N GLY A 152 12.02 -15.23 4.41
CA GLY A 152 11.63 -16.54 3.84
C GLY A 152 12.51 -17.71 4.32
N GLY A 153 13.08 -17.60 5.53
CA GLY A 153 14.02 -18.58 6.10
C GLY A 153 15.50 -18.35 5.74
N ARG A 154 15.81 -17.42 4.84
CA ARG A 154 17.18 -17.03 4.52
C ARG A 154 17.68 -15.98 5.52
N LYS A 155 18.85 -16.22 6.11
CA LYS A 155 19.49 -15.28 7.04
C LYS A 155 20.29 -14.21 6.31
N PHE A 156 20.02 -12.95 6.63
CA PHE A 156 20.78 -11.78 6.25
C PHE A 156 21.50 -11.25 7.48
N ASP A 157 22.82 -11.32 7.48
CA ASP A 157 23.66 -11.03 8.64
C ASP A 157 24.64 -9.90 8.33
N CYS A 158 24.15 -8.65 8.43
CA CYS A 158 24.94 -7.46 8.10
C CYS A 158 25.95 -7.13 9.23
N ILE A 159 25.71 -7.61 10.46
CA ILE A 159 26.58 -7.38 11.63
C ILE A 159 28.02 -7.85 11.36
N ASN A 160 28.19 -9.02 10.74
CA ASN A 160 29.52 -9.59 10.45
C ASN A 160 30.20 -8.94 9.24
N HIS A 161 29.44 -8.19 8.42
CA HIS A 161 29.93 -7.51 7.22
C HIS A 161 29.34 -6.10 7.16
N PRO A 162 29.66 -5.20 8.11
CA PRO A 162 28.94 -3.95 8.30
C PRO A 162 29.04 -3.01 7.09
N ASN A 163 30.09 -3.16 6.27
CA ASN A 163 30.32 -2.39 5.04
C ASN A 163 29.70 -3.00 3.78
N THR A 164 29.06 -4.17 3.89
CA THR A 164 28.36 -4.81 2.78
C THR A 164 26.89 -4.43 2.82
N ALA A 165 26.42 -3.90 1.70
CA ALA A 165 25.01 -3.57 1.52
C ALA A 165 24.24 -4.77 0.97
N TYR A 166 23.07 -5.03 1.54
CA TYR A 166 22.14 -6.07 1.13
C TYR A 166 20.84 -5.44 0.62
N PRO A 167 20.16 -6.06 -0.36
CA PRO A 167 18.86 -5.57 -0.81
C PRO A 167 17.86 -5.60 0.34
N ILE A 168 17.05 -4.55 0.45
CA ILE A 168 15.92 -4.52 1.37
C ILE A 168 14.85 -5.48 0.84
N PRO A 169 14.38 -6.44 1.66
CA PRO A 169 13.25 -7.30 1.33
C PRO A 169 12.04 -6.53 0.82
N VAL A 170 11.49 -6.97 -0.32
CA VAL A 170 10.26 -6.39 -0.89
C VAL A 170 9.04 -6.91 -0.13
N GLN A 171 9.09 -8.17 0.30
CA GLN A 171 8.01 -8.84 1.02
C GLN A 171 8.23 -8.72 2.53
N VAL A 172 7.85 -7.58 3.09
CA VAL A 172 8.03 -7.25 4.51
C VAL A 172 7.41 -8.30 5.45
N GLU A 173 6.35 -8.99 5.02
CA GLU A 173 5.67 -10.04 5.78
C GLU A 173 6.52 -11.31 5.97
N GLU A 174 7.49 -11.54 5.09
CA GLU A 174 8.42 -12.66 5.17
C GLU A 174 9.65 -12.34 6.04
N VAL A 175 9.78 -11.07 6.48
CA VAL A 175 10.88 -10.62 7.32
C VAL A 175 10.61 -10.96 8.78
N GLN A 176 11.51 -11.72 9.39
CA GLN A 176 11.41 -12.19 10.76
C GLN A 176 12.74 -12.00 11.51
N ASP A 177 12.72 -12.13 12.82
CA ASP A 177 13.92 -12.13 13.69
C ASP A 177 14.87 -10.95 13.43
N ILE A 178 14.31 -9.74 13.34
CA ILE A 178 15.11 -8.51 13.21
C ILE A 178 15.86 -8.28 14.52
N ILE A 179 17.18 -8.36 14.47
CA ILE A 179 18.10 -8.11 15.58
C ILE A 179 19.03 -6.97 15.18
N SER A 180 19.14 -5.95 16.03
CA SER A 180 20.02 -4.81 15.82
C SER A 180 20.66 -4.39 17.13
N VAL A 181 21.93 -3.95 17.07
CA VAL A 181 22.64 -3.31 18.19
C VAL A 181 23.01 -1.86 17.87
N ALA A 182 22.47 -1.31 16.77
CA ALA A 182 22.70 0.08 16.38
C ALA A 182 21.88 1.05 17.26
N ASP A 183 22.49 2.16 17.67
CA ASP A 183 21.81 3.22 18.42
C ASP A 183 20.90 4.09 17.53
N TYR A 184 21.21 4.17 16.22
CA TYR A 184 20.51 5.03 15.27
C TYR A 184 20.34 4.34 13.90
N ILE A 185 19.31 4.74 13.17
CA ILE A 185 19.09 4.40 11.77
C ILE A 185 19.33 5.65 10.93
N LEU A 186 20.29 5.59 10.01
CA LEU A 186 20.54 6.65 9.04
C LEU A 186 19.87 6.31 7.72
N VAL A 187 18.89 7.12 7.32
CA VAL A 187 18.22 6.99 6.02
C VAL A 187 18.90 7.93 5.04
N VAL A 188 19.53 7.37 4.00
CA VAL A 188 20.25 8.13 2.98
C VAL A 188 19.53 7.97 1.64
N GLU A 189 19.08 9.09 1.07
CA GLU A 189 18.59 9.12 -0.30
C GLU A 189 19.77 9.16 -1.27
N LYS A 190 19.79 8.23 -2.22
CA LYS A 190 20.82 8.19 -3.27
C LYS A 190 20.23 8.71 -4.58
N GLU A 191 20.89 9.72 -5.15
CA GLU A 191 20.72 10.14 -6.54
C GLU A 191 21.22 9.03 -7.49
N SER A 192 20.44 8.74 -8.53
CA SER A 192 20.73 7.66 -9.48
C SER A 192 22.09 7.86 -10.16
N GLY A 193 22.93 6.81 -10.20
CA GLY A 193 24.20 6.81 -10.95
C GLY A 193 25.49 7.09 -10.17
N LYS A 194 25.44 7.34 -8.85
CA LYS A 194 26.67 7.53 -8.02
C LYS A 194 26.87 6.43 -7.00
N GLN A 195 28.04 5.78 -6.97
CA GLN A 195 28.42 4.89 -5.88
C GLN A 195 28.57 5.74 -4.60
N LEU A 196 27.91 5.36 -3.50
CA LEU A 196 28.20 5.97 -2.20
C LEU A 196 29.50 5.34 -1.71
N TYR A 197 30.56 6.14 -1.65
CA TYR A 197 31.81 5.76 -0.99
C TYR A 197 31.72 6.25 0.45
N TRP A 198 31.85 5.34 1.41
CA TRP A 198 32.03 5.62 2.83
C TRP A 198 33.45 5.27 3.21
#